data_AF-A0A7W1FTH9-F1
#
_entry.id   AF-A0A7W1FTH9-F1
#
_cell.length_a   1.000
_cell.length_b   1.000
_cell.length_c   1.000
_cell.angle_alpha   90.00
_cell.angle_beta   90.00
_cell.angle_gamma   90.00
#
_symmetry.space_group_name_H-M   'P 1'
#
loop_
_entity.id
_entity.type
_entity.pdbx_description
1 polymer ?
#
loop_
_entity_poly.entity_id
_entity_poly.type
_entity_poly.pdbx_seq_one_letter_code
_entity_poly.pdbx_strand_id
1 'polypeptide(L)'
;MHQCGSYGHCATCRVEFLEGEPEEMTEAEQMLLEMRDLLETARLSCQVLVEDDMKVRVMYTMSGTGAKDAGGKPEEEITPEPVWVERPY
;
A
#
# COMPACT_ATOMS: atom_id res chain seq x y z
N MET A 1 -2.64 6.47 -5.93
CA MET A 1 -1.52 7.28 -6.46
C MET A 1 -0.23 6.57 -6.11
N HIS A 2 0.73 6.48 -7.03
CA HIS A 2 1.95 5.70 -6.85
C HIS A 2 3.18 6.56 -7.15
N GLN A 3 3.47 7.56 -6.31
CA GLN A 3 4.56 8.52 -6.58
C GLN A 3 5.93 7.86 -6.74
N CYS A 4 6.17 6.75 -6.03
CA CYS A 4 7.42 5.98 -6.17
C CYS A 4 7.39 4.95 -7.31
N GLY A 5 6.32 4.87 -8.11
CA GLY A 5 6.18 3.82 -9.13
C GLY A 5 5.96 2.42 -8.55
N SER A 6 5.34 2.33 -7.37
CA SER A 6 5.01 1.08 -6.67
C SER A 6 6.18 0.31 -6.03
N TYR A 7 7.33 0.95 -5.78
CA TYR A 7 8.52 0.35 -5.15
C TYR A 7 8.48 0.28 -3.61
N GLY A 8 7.32 0.49 -2.97
CA GLY A 8 7.26 0.49 -1.50
C GLY A 8 8.06 1.62 -0.81
N HIS A 9 8.35 2.73 -1.50
CA HIS A 9 9.15 3.85 -0.95
C HIS A 9 8.32 5.12 -0.63
N CYS A 10 7.07 5.18 -1.09
CA CYS A 10 6.13 6.29 -0.79
C CYS A 10 4.89 5.78 -0.06
N ALA A 11 4.15 6.68 0.59
CA ALA A 11 2.89 6.36 1.28
C ALA A 11 1.66 6.98 0.58
N THR A 12 1.72 7.22 -0.73
CA THR A 12 0.60 7.84 -1.47
C THR A 12 -0.44 6.85 -1.97
N CYS A 13 -0.11 5.57 -1.98
CA CYS A 13 -1.03 4.47 -2.32
C CYS A 13 -1.77 3.95 -1.09
N ARG A 14 -1.79 4.73 -0.01
CA ARG A 14 -2.37 4.31 1.26
C ARG A 14 -3.88 4.09 1.16
N VAL A 15 -4.29 2.95 1.69
CA VAL A 15 -5.68 2.50 1.80
C VAL A 15 -5.95 2.03 3.22
N GLU A 16 -7.18 2.17 3.66
CA GLU A 16 -7.69 1.57 4.89
C GLU A 16 -8.52 0.35 4.52
N PHE A 17 -8.25 -0.80 5.13
CA PHE A 17 -9.10 -1.98 4.95
C PHE A 17 -10.37 -1.84 5.79
N LEU A 18 -11.51 -2.06 5.15
CA LEU A 18 -12.82 -2.10 5.80
C LEU A 18 -13.25 -3.55 6.05
N GLU A 19 -12.94 -4.45 5.12
CA GLU A 19 -13.24 -5.89 5.18
C GLU A 19 -12.17 -6.66 4.37
N GLY A 20 -11.83 -7.88 4.77
CA GLY A 20 -10.91 -8.76 4.04
C GLY A 20 -9.45 -8.30 4.05
N GLU A 21 -8.93 -7.83 5.20
CA GLU A 21 -7.50 -7.51 5.29
C GLU A 21 -6.64 -8.78 5.32
N PRO A 22 -5.61 -8.91 4.45
CA PRO A 22 -4.70 -10.05 4.48
C PRO A 22 -3.95 -10.18 5.81
N GLU A 23 -3.74 -11.42 6.24
CA GLU A 23 -2.93 -11.76 7.43
C GLU A 23 -1.44 -11.53 7.20
N GLU A 24 -1.01 -11.47 5.96
CA GLU A 24 0.37 -11.19 5.55
C GLU A 24 0.53 -9.80 4.93
N MET A 25 1.75 -9.28 5.02
CA MET A 25 2.18 -8.07 4.34
C MET A 25 3.61 -8.23 3.85
N THR A 26 4.07 -7.36 2.95
CA THR A 26 5.47 -7.40 2.53
C THR A 26 6.36 -6.71 3.58
N GLU A 27 7.59 -7.18 3.75
CA GLU A 27 8.58 -6.55 4.62
C GLU A 27 8.79 -5.07 4.24
N ALA A 28 8.86 -4.77 2.94
CA ALA A 28 8.98 -3.40 2.44
C ALA A 28 7.81 -2.51 2.85
N GLU A 29 6.58 -3.04 2.81
CA GLU A 29 5.39 -2.36 3.30
C GLU A 29 5.49 -2.10 4.82
N GLN A 30 5.79 -3.14 5.61
CA GLN A 30 5.87 -3.04 7.06
C GLN A 30 6.89 -1.97 7.48
N MET A 31 8.12 -2.05 6.96
CA MET A 31 9.19 -1.11 7.29
C MET A 31 8.81 0.33 6.99
N LEU A 32 8.13 0.58 5.86
CA LEU A 32 7.72 1.94 5.49
C LEU A 32 6.61 2.47 6.38
N LEU A 33 5.64 1.62 6.74
CA LEU A 33 4.52 1.99 7.60
C LEU A 33 4.99 2.25 9.03
N GLU A 34 5.90 1.41 9.56
CA GLU A 34 6.55 1.63 10.85
C GLU A 34 7.33 2.95 10.87
N MET A 35 8.16 3.20 9.86
CA MET A 35 8.96 4.43 9.76
C MET A 35 8.10 5.71 9.72
N ARG A 36 6.86 5.61 9.26
CA ARG A 36 5.95 6.76 9.08
C ARG A 36 4.85 6.84 10.13
N ASP A 37 4.88 6.00 11.16
CA ASP A 37 3.82 5.90 12.17
C ASP A 37 2.43 5.67 11.52
N LEU A 38 2.39 4.85 10.47
CA LEU A 38 1.17 4.50 9.71
C LEU A 38 0.75 3.03 9.89
N LEU A 39 1.51 2.25 10.65
CA LEU A 39 1.14 0.87 10.99
C LEU A 39 -0.23 0.86 11.68
N GLU A 40 -1.04 -0.17 11.43
CA GLU A 40 -2.45 -0.32 11.87
C GLU A 40 -3.44 0.71 11.27
N THR A 41 -2.96 1.86 10.80
CA THR A 41 -3.81 2.94 10.28
C THR A 41 -4.00 2.86 8.77
N ALA A 42 -3.01 2.32 8.06
CA ALA A 42 -3.05 2.21 6.62
C ALA A 42 -2.25 1.00 6.12
N ARG A 43 -2.60 0.57 4.90
CA ARG A 43 -1.86 -0.39 4.07
C ARG A 43 -1.46 0.28 2.76
N LEU A 44 -0.41 -0.21 2.13
CA LEU A 44 0.06 0.28 0.83
C LEU A 44 -0.55 -0.56 -0.27
N SER A 45 -1.52 -0.01 -1.02
CA SER A 45 -2.25 -0.80 -2.03
C SER A 45 -1.36 -1.40 -3.13
N CYS A 46 -0.15 -0.87 -3.33
CA CYS A 46 0.80 -1.40 -4.31
C CYS A 46 1.64 -2.57 -3.80
N GLN A 47 1.53 -2.93 -2.52
CA GLN A 47 2.26 -4.04 -1.89
C GLN A 47 1.29 -5.12 -1.36
N VAL A 48 0.00 -5.01 -1.69
CA VAL A 48 -1.03 -5.97 -1.32
C VAL A 48 -1.28 -6.90 -2.51
N LEU A 49 -1.15 -8.20 -2.29
CA LEU A 49 -1.63 -9.22 -3.23
C LEU A 49 -3.12 -9.46 -2.98
N VAL A 50 -3.92 -9.51 -4.05
CA VAL A 50 -5.36 -9.76 -3.97
C VAL A 50 -5.64 -11.23 -4.20
N GLU A 51 -5.94 -11.95 -3.13
CA GLU A 51 -6.28 -13.39 -3.16
C GLU A 51 -7.79 -13.65 -2.94
N ASP A 52 -8.43 -12.80 -2.14
CA ASP A 52 -9.85 -12.90 -1.78
C ASP A 52 -10.58 -11.55 -1.97
N ASP A 53 -11.88 -11.53 -1.70
CA ASP A 53 -12.69 -10.31 -1.73
C ASP A 53 -12.25 -9.33 -0.64
N MET A 54 -11.87 -8.12 -1.06
CA MET A 54 -11.39 -7.06 -0.17
C MET A 54 -12.23 -5.79 -0.34
N LYS A 55 -12.48 -5.10 0.76
CA LYS A 55 -13.11 -3.79 0.74
C LYS A 55 -12.17 -2.78 1.35
N VAL A 56 -11.79 -1.79 0.56
CA VAL A 56 -10.81 -0.77 0.96
C VAL A 56 -11.36 0.64 0.76
N ARG A 57 -10.91 1.57 1.61
CA ARG A 57 -11.13 3.00 1.45
C ARG A 57 -9.82 3.65 1.00
N VAL A 58 -9.87 4.33 -0.15
CA VAL A 58 -8.73 5.09 -0.66
C VAL A 58 -8.56 6.37 0.15
N MET A 59 -7.42 6.54 0.82
CA MET A 59 -7.17 7.70 1.68
C MET A 59 -6.44 8.85 0.95
N TYR A 60 -5.75 8.55 -0.15
CA TYR A 60 -5.01 9.54 -0.93
C TYR A 60 -5.40 9.51 -2.41
N THR A 61 -6.06 10.58 -2.85
CA THR A 61 -6.55 10.74 -4.22
C THR A 61 -6.00 12.00 -4.87
N MET A 62 -5.92 12.00 -6.20
CA MET A 62 -5.54 13.18 -6.99
C MET A 62 -6.45 14.36 -6.70
N SER A 63 -7.76 14.13 -6.80
CA SER A 63 -8.78 15.15 -6.56
C SER A 63 -8.74 15.69 -5.13
N GLY A 64 -8.39 14.86 -4.14
CA GLY A 64 -8.30 15.27 -2.73
C GLY A 64 -7.01 16.02 -2.38
N THR A 65 -5.92 15.84 -3.14
CA THR A 65 -4.60 16.40 -2.81
C THR A 65 -4.17 17.53 -3.73
N GLY A 66 -4.83 17.71 -4.88
CA GLY A 66 -4.41 18.69 -5.89
C GLY A 66 -3.09 18.34 -6.56
N ALA A 67 -2.64 17.09 -6.45
CA ALA A 67 -1.41 16.65 -7.09
C ALA A 67 -1.50 16.78 -8.62
N LYS A 68 -0.36 17.03 -9.25
CA LYS A 68 -0.27 17.25 -10.70
C LYS A 68 -0.24 15.95 -11.51
N ASP A 69 0.28 14.88 -10.91
CA ASP A 69 0.44 13.58 -11.53
C ASP A 69 0.15 12.43 -10.55
N ALA A 70 -0.37 11.32 -11.08
CA ALA A 70 -0.77 10.14 -10.30
C ALA A 70 0.39 9.21 -9.92
N GLY A 71 1.59 9.48 -10.43
CA GLY A 71 2.77 8.63 -10.33
C GLY A 71 2.83 7.57 -11.43
N GLY A 72 3.85 6.70 -11.33
CA GLY A 72 4.04 5.60 -12.27
C GLY A 72 2.89 4.60 -12.22
N LYS A 73 2.62 3.96 -13.37
CA LYS A 73 1.72 2.80 -13.41
C LYS A 73 2.40 1.65 -12.63
N PRO A 74 1.70 0.95 -11.72
CA PRO A 74 2.22 -0.27 -11.13
C PRO A 74 2.54 -1.31 -12.21
N GLU A 75 3.62 -2.05 -12.01
CA GLU A 75 3.90 -3.28 -12.75
C GLU A 75 2.87 -4.38 -12.40
N GLU A 76 2.83 -5.44 -13.19
CA GLU A 76 1.95 -6.58 -12.92
C GLU A 76 2.38 -7.35 -11.66
N GLU A 77 3.70 -7.39 -11.40
CA GLU A 77 4.30 -8.04 -10.23
C GLU A 77 4.65 -7.02 -9.13
N ILE A 78 4.53 -7.45 -7.87
CA ILE A 78 4.92 -6.61 -6.73
C ILE A 78 6.44 -6.37 -6.80
N THR A 79 6.82 -5.09 -6.76
CA THR A 79 8.22 -4.64 -6.79
C THR A 79 8.51 -3.84 -5.51
N PRO A 80 9.64 -4.05 -4.81
CA PRO A 80 10.62 -5.13 -5.03
C PRO A 80 10.00 -6.53 -4.84
N GLU A 81 10.75 -7.58 -5.19
CA GLU A 81 10.31 -8.96 -4.96
C GLU A 81 9.79 -9.12 -3.52
N PRO A 82 8.55 -9.58 -3.33
CA PRO A 82 7.91 -9.55 -2.02
C PRO A 82 8.53 -10.59 -1.09
N VAL A 83 9.03 -10.12 0.05
CA VAL A 83 9.30 -10.95 1.22
C VAL A 83 8.09 -10.85 2.14
N TRP A 84 7.36 -11.94 2.32
CA TRP A 84 6.14 -11.98 3.13
C TRP A 84 6.45 -12.12 4.61
N VAL A 85 5.72 -11.37 5.42
CA VAL A 85 5.77 -11.36 6.89
C VAL A 85 4.36 -11.34 7.45
N GLU A 86 4.16 -11.96 8.62
CA GLU A 86 2.89 -11.90 9.34
C GLU A 86 2.62 -10.46 9.80
N ARG A 87 1.37 -10.00 9.58
CA ARG A 87 0.92 -8.67 10.01
C ARG A 87 1.05 -8.57 11.54
N PRO A 88 1.71 -7.53 12.07
CA PRO A 88 2.11 -7.51 13.48
C PRO A 88 0.99 -7.11 14.48
N TYR A 89 -0.29 -7.05 14.05
CA TYR A 89 -1.42 -6.56 14.84
C TYR A 89 -2.73 -7.35 14.65
#